data_AF-A3Z0H2-F1
#
_entry.id   AF-A3Z0H2-F1
#
_cell.length_a   1.000
_cell.length_b   1.000
_cell.length_c   1.000
_cell.angle_alpha   90.00
_cell.angle_beta   90.00
_cell.angle_gamma   90.00
#
_symmetry.space_group_name_H-M   'P 1'
#
loop_
_entity.id
_entity.type
_entity.pdbx_description
1 polymer ?
#
loop_
_entity_poly.entity_id
_entity_poly.type
_entity_poly.pdbx_seq_one_letter_code
_entity_poly.pdbx_strand_id
1 'polypeptide(L)'
;MTPRYTTLMASLPPLGGLFEARSPAISRLKLERRLTLLEDGDRRSLDLAISILSQSMRPQDPDGGPSDARLLEETRAFFAQVTNPLLRHLVSHRLDLRTVLAALRRRHRGEVDPPLGQPWGFGPWVATIERHWKEPAFRLEAVFPWIVETVRLLEADDLINLERLHFSVIWKDIDRVALGHHFDFEAVMIYLARWSLVERWCSFDAQAATVRFRQLVSAGLGPVTEIPAAS
;
A
#
# COMPACT_ATOMS: atom_id res chain seq x y z
N MET A 1 -0.25 -7.99 31.18
CA MET A 1 0.89 -8.09 30.24
C MET A 1 1.11 -9.58 29.94
N THR A 2 0.72 -10.04 28.76
CA THR A 2 0.70 -11.48 28.45
C THR A 2 2.11 -11.93 28.05
N PRO A 3 2.70 -12.96 28.68
CA PRO A 3 4.08 -13.40 28.41
C PRO A 3 4.38 -13.74 26.94
N ARG A 4 3.32 -14.08 26.18
CA ARG A 4 3.38 -14.42 24.75
C ARG A 4 3.79 -13.23 23.89
N TYR A 5 3.16 -12.06 24.05
CA TYR A 5 3.46 -10.88 23.23
C TYR A 5 4.86 -10.33 23.50
N THR A 6 5.32 -10.37 24.75
CA THR A 6 6.71 -10.06 25.10
C THR A 6 7.68 -11.00 24.37
N THR A 7 7.45 -12.31 24.41
CA THR A 7 8.30 -13.30 23.75
C THR A 7 8.30 -13.12 22.22
N LEU A 8 7.12 -12.90 21.64
CA LEU A 8 6.97 -12.65 20.22
C LEU A 8 7.74 -11.39 19.80
N MET A 9 7.49 -10.25 20.44
CA MET A 9 8.17 -8.99 20.12
C MET A 9 9.69 -9.08 20.32
N ALA A 10 10.15 -9.72 21.40
CA ALA A 10 11.58 -9.93 21.65
C ALA A 10 12.25 -10.82 20.60
N SER A 11 11.50 -11.68 19.92
CA SER A 11 12.03 -12.52 18.85
C SER A 11 12.22 -11.77 17.52
N LEU A 12 11.50 -10.66 17.30
CA LEU A 12 11.47 -9.91 16.05
C LEU A 12 12.70 -9.00 15.89
N PRO A 13 13.42 -9.04 14.76
CA PRO A 13 14.55 -8.14 14.53
C PRO A 13 14.07 -6.69 14.35
N PRO A 14 14.87 -5.68 14.70
CA PRO A 14 14.50 -4.30 14.44
C PRO A 14 14.32 -4.06 12.94
N LEU A 15 13.27 -3.32 12.59
CA LEU A 15 13.07 -2.83 11.23
C LEU A 15 13.90 -1.55 11.07
N GLY A 16 14.77 -1.51 10.06
CA GLY A 16 15.45 -0.26 9.66
C GLY A 16 14.49 0.75 9.05
N GLY A 17 15.02 1.86 8.53
CA GLY A 17 14.21 2.83 7.80
C GLY A 17 13.56 2.24 6.55
N LEU A 18 12.35 2.70 6.23
CA LEU A 18 11.55 2.22 5.10
C LEU A 18 12.33 2.13 3.77
N PHE A 19 13.11 3.17 3.46
CA PHE A 19 13.86 3.27 2.19
C PHE A 19 15.35 2.90 2.33
N GLU A 20 15.79 2.50 3.52
CA GLU A 20 17.19 2.15 3.78
C GLU A 20 17.46 0.65 3.56
N ALA A 21 16.44 -0.18 3.79
CA ALA A 21 16.55 -1.61 3.68
C ALA A 21 16.59 -2.07 2.21
N ARG A 22 17.58 -2.91 1.87
CA ARG A 22 17.65 -3.62 0.57
C ARG A 22 16.87 -4.93 0.56
N SER A 23 16.52 -5.44 1.73
CA SER A 23 15.71 -6.62 1.94
C SER A 23 15.01 -6.55 3.30
N PRO A 24 13.87 -7.22 3.49
CA PRO A 24 13.22 -7.30 4.80
C PRO A 24 14.13 -7.87 5.88
N ALA A 25 14.04 -7.35 7.11
CA ALA A 25 14.86 -7.80 8.25
C ALA A 25 14.64 -9.28 8.63
N ILE A 26 13.50 -9.83 8.24
CA ILE A 26 13.14 -11.24 8.39
C ILE A 26 12.38 -11.71 7.16
N SER A 27 12.61 -12.94 6.70
CA SER A 27 11.84 -13.50 5.60
C SER A 27 10.40 -13.78 6.00
N ARG A 28 9.47 -13.69 5.05
CA ARG A 28 8.05 -13.96 5.27
C ARG A 28 7.79 -15.30 5.98
N LEU A 29 8.46 -16.37 5.55
CA LEU A 29 8.34 -17.70 6.16
C LEU A 29 8.73 -17.71 7.64
N LYS A 30 9.83 -17.05 8.01
CA LYS A 30 10.27 -16.97 9.41
C LYS A 30 9.35 -16.08 10.24
N LEU A 31 8.78 -15.04 9.64
CA LEU A 31 7.79 -14.18 10.27
C LEU A 31 6.51 -14.96 10.60
N GLU A 32 5.94 -15.67 9.63
CA GLU A 32 4.73 -16.50 9.84
C GLU A 32 4.93 -17.54 10.94
N ARG A 33 6.11 -18.19 10.99
CA ARG A 33 6.45 -19.12 12.07
C ARG A 33 6.45 -18.49 13.46
N ARG A 34 6.75 -17.19 13.58
CA ARG A 34 6.70 -16.49 14.88
C ARG A 34 5.29 -16.08 15.23
N LEU A 35 4.48 -15.72 14.23
CA LEU A 35 3.07 -15.37 14.41
C LEU A 35 2.20 -16.54 14.88
N THR A 36 2.70 -17.77 14.90
CA THR A 36 2.01 -18.89 15.56
C THR A 36 1.92 -18.73 17.09
N LEU A 37 2.64 -17.76 17.67
CA LEU A 37 2.55 -17.40 19.10
C LEU A 37 1.36 -16.49 19.42
N LEU A 38 0.66 -15.97 18.39
CA LEU A 38 -0.55 -15.17 18.57
C LEU A 38 -1.67 -16.01 19.17
N GLU A 39 -2.56 -15.35 19.92
CA GLU A 39 -3.83 -15.95 20.31
C GLU A 39 -4.74 -16.12 19.08
N ASP A 40 -5.60 -17.14 19.08
CA ASP A 40 -6.40 -17.47 17.89
C ASP A 40 -7.32 -16.31 17.45
N GLY A 41 -7.86 -15.55 18.40
CA GLY A 41 -8.68 -14.37 18.11
C GLY A 41 -7.91 -13.24 17.42
N ASP A 42 -6.68 -13.00 17.90
CA ASP A 42 -5.77 -12.00 17.36
C ASP A 42 -5.23 -12.41 16.00
N ARG A 43 -4.89 -13.70 15.83
CA ARG A 43 -4.50 -14.26 14.53
C ARG A 43 -5.61 -14.09 13.50
N ARG A 44 -6.87 -14.41 13.84
CA ARG A 44 -8.02 -14.22 12.93
C ARG A 44 -8.21 -12.76 12.54
N SER A 45 -8.16 -11.84 13.51
CA SER A 45 -8.31 -10.40 13.24
C SER A 45 -7.20 -9.87 12.33
N LEU A 46 -5.96 -10.32 12.56
CA LEU A 46 -4.81 -9.98 11.75
C LEU A 46 -4.94 -10.52 10.31
N ASP A 47 -5.33 -11.79 10.14
CA ASP A 47 -5.46 -12.41 8.82
C ASP A 47 -6.53 -11.69 7.96
N LEU A 48 -7.66 -11.29 8.57
CA LEU A 48 -8.69 -10.47 7.91
C LEU A 48 -8.13 -9.11 7.47
N ALA A 49 -7.39 -8.43 8.35
CA ALA A 49 -6.76 -7.15 8.02
C ALA A 49 -5.74 -7.30 6.86
N ILE A 50 -4.86 -8.31 6.93
CA ILE A 50 -3.87 -8.59 5.89
C ILE A 50 -4.53 -8.86 4.55
N SER A 51 -5.65 -9.60 4.51
CA SER A 51 -6.40 -9.84 3.28
C SER A 51 -6.78 -8.51 2.61
N ILE A 52 -7.46 -7.61 3.34
CA ILE A 52 -7.90 -6.31 2.81
C ILE A 52 -6.72 -5.42 2.42
N LEU A 53 -5.69 -5.34 3.26
CA LEU A 53 -4.49 -4.52 3.01
C LEU A 53 -3.65 -5.03 1.82
N SER A 54 -3.70 -6.32 1.53
CA SER A 54 -3.03 -6.90 0.36
C SER A 54 -3.80 -6.61 -0.93
N GLN A 55 -5.13 -6.73 -0.90
CA GLN A 55 -6.00 -6.48 -2.06
C GLN A 55 -6.07 -4.99 -2.41
N SER A 56 -6.14 -4.11 -1.40
CA SER A 56 -6.17 -2.66 -1.60
C SER A 56 -4.93 -2.09 -2.30
N MET A 57 -3.81 -2.81 -2.27
CA MET A 57 -2.55 -2.42 -2.91
C MET A 57 -2.36 -3.02 -4.30
N ARG A 58 -3.25 -3.89 -4.77
CA ARG A 58 -3.18 -4.38 -6.16
C ARG A 58 -3.47 -3.23 -7.12
N PRO A 59 -2.72 -3.12 -8.24
CA PRO A 59 -3.05 -2.22 -9.33
C PRO A 59 -4.53 -2.36 -9.67
N GLN A 60 -5.25 -1.26 -9.77
CA GLN A 60 -6.64 -1.30 -10.20
C GLN A 60 -6.65 -1.78 -11.65
N ASP A 61 -7.43 -2.83 -11.92
CA ASP A 61 -7.64 -3.30 -13.28
C ASP A 61 -8.20 -2.12 -14.12
N PRO A 62 -7.64 -1.83 -15.31
CA PRO A 62 -8.10 -0.73 -16.16
C PRO A 62 -9.60 -0.79 -16.46
N ASP A 63 -10.16 -2.02 -16.52
CA ASP A 63 -11.53 -2.29 -16.93
C ASP A 63 -12.54 -2.26 -15.77
N GLY A 64 -12.16 -1.81 -14.57
CA GLY A 64 -13.11 -1.63 -13.46
C GLY A 64 -13.88 -2.91 -13.10
N GLY A 65 -13.23 -4.07 -13.23
CA GLY A 65 -13.86 -5.37 -13.03
C GLY A 65 -14.34 -5.62 -11.58
N PRO A 66 -15.04 -6.74 -11.34
CA PRO A 66 -15.77 -7.11 -10.10
C PRO A 66 -14.97 -7.18 -8.78
N SER A 67 -13.73 -6.67 -8.76
CA SER A 67 -12.85 -6.55 -7.60
C SER A 67 -13.38 -5.61 -6.52
N ASP A 68 -14.10 -4.54 -6.88
CA ASP A 68 -14.51 -3.54 -5.89
C ASP A 68 -15.72 -3.99 -5.06
N ALA A 69 -16.70 -4.69 -5.66
CA ALA A 69 -17.86 -5.22 -4.94
C ALA A 69 -17.47 -6.28 -3.88
N ARG A 70 -16.59 -7.22 -4.26
CA ARG A 70 -16.06 -8.23 -3.33
C ARG A 70 -15.23 -7.58 -2.22
N LEU A 71 -14.36 -6.63 -2.55
CA LEU A 71 -13.56 -5.91 -1.56
C LEU A 71 -14.46 -5.10 -0.60
N LEU A 72 -15.58 -4.55 -1.08
CA LEU A 72 -16.60 -3.89 -0.24
C LEU A 72 -17.23 -4.85 0.75
N GLU A 73 -17.58 -6.06 0.31
CA GLU A 73 -18.14 -7.10 1.17
C GLU A 73 -17.13 -7.56 2.23
N GLU A 74 -15.88 -7.84 1.82
CA GLU A 74 -14.79 -8.22 2.74
C GLU A 74 -14.50 -7.10 3.75
N THR A 75 -14.50 -5.85 3.30
CA THR A 75 -14.34 -4.67 4.16
C THR A 75 -15.48 -4.55 5.18
N ARG A 76 -16.73 -4.74 4.74
CA ARG A 76 -17.90 -4.72 5.62
C ARG A 76 -17.82 -5.84 6.66
N ALA A 77 -17.47 -7.05 6.23
CA ALA A 77 -17.30 -8.19 7.12
C ALA A 77 -16.20 -7.96 8.15
N PHE A 78 -15.08 -7.34 7.76
CA PHE A 78 -14.02 -6.95 8.68
C PHE A 78 -14.50 -5.96 9.74
N PHE A 79 -15.16 -4.86 9.35
CA PHE A 79 -15.65 -3.88 10.32
C PHE A 79 -16.80 -4.39 11.20
N ALA A 80 -17.47 -5.46 10.81
CA ALA A 80 -18.46 -6.14 11.66
C ALA A 80 -17.80 -7.07 12.70
N GLN A 81 -16.68 -7.71 12.36
CA GLN A 81 -16.05 -8.75 13.20
C GLN A 81 -14.89 -8.23 14.05
N VAL A 82 -14.12 -7.27 13.55
CA VAL A 82 -12.90 -6.77 14.20
C VAL A 82 -13.22 -5.54 15.02
N THR A 83 -13.05 -5.64 16.34
CA THR A 83 -13.29 -4.55 17.29
C THR A 83 -12.02 -3.78 17.64
N ASN A 84 -10.84 -4.33 17.38
CA ASN A 84 -9.56 -3.71 17.70
C ASN A 84 -9.44 -2.32 17.02
N PRO A 85 -9.32 -1.22 17.79
CA PRO A 85 -9.31 0.14 17.22
C PRO A 85 -8.15 0.39 16.27
N LEU A 86 -6.96 -0.15 16.57
CA LEU A 86 -5.77 0.06 15.74
C LEU A 86 -5.90 -0.64 14.38
N LEU A 87 -6.40 -1.89 14.34
CA LEU A 87 -6.67 -2.56 13.07
C LEU A 87 -7.69 -1.82 12.23
N ARG A 88 -8.77 -1.36 12.86
CA ARG A 88 -9.81 -0.58 12.19
C ARG A 88 -9.22 0.71 11.61
N HIS A 89 -8.38 1.42 12.37
CA HIS A 89 -7.67 2.61 11.89
C HIS A 89 -6.78 2.30 10.69
N LEU A 90 -5.90 1.31 10.79
CA LEU A 90 -4.96 0.94 9.72
C LEU A 90 -5.68 0.55 8.42
N VAL A 91 -6.78 -0.21 8.53
CA VAL A 91 -7.59 -0.60 7.37
C VAL A 91 -8.35 0.60 6.79
N SER A 92 -9.03 1.39 7.62
CA SER A 92 -9.75 2.59 7.17
C SER A 92 -8.82 3.56 6.45
N HIS A 93 -7.68 3.89 7.06
CA HIS A 93 -6.73 4.83 6.48
C HIS A 93 -6.13 4.31 5.17
N ARG A 94 -5.87 2.99 5.06
CA ARG A 94 -5.43 2.40 3.79
C ARG A 94 -6.51 2.50 2.71
N LEU A 95 -7.77 2.28 3.05
CA LEU A 95 -8.90 2.37 2.11
C LEU A 95 -9.12 3.81 1.64
N ASP A 96 -9.05 4.79 2.54
CA ASP A 96 -9.13 6.21 2.18
C ASP A 96 -8.03 6.60 1.18
N LEU A 97 -6.78 6.19 1.46
CA LEU A 97 -5.65 6.43 0.57
C LEU A 97 -5.86 5.78 -0.81
N ARG A 98 -6.36 4.54 -0.86
CA ARG A 98 -6.71 3.86 -2.12
C ARG A 98 -7.77 4.64 -2.89
N THR A 99 -8.84 5.08 -2.23
CA THR A 99 -9.94 5.83 -2.87
C THR A 99 -9.44 7.12 -3.51
N VAL A 100 -8.65 7.91 -2.77
CA VAL A 100 -8.11 9.17 -3.28
C VAL A 100 -7.16 8.92 -4.45
N LEU A 101 -6.22 7.97 -4.33
CA LEU A 101 -5.29 7.65 -5.41
C LEU A 101 -5.99 7.08 -6.65
N ALA A 102 -7.03 6.27 -6.47
CA ALA A 102 -7.84 5.74 -7.56
C ALA A 102 -8.48 6.88 -8.36
N ALA A 103 -9.11 7.84 -7.68
CA ALA A 103 -9.73 9.00 -8.31
C ALA A 103 -8.70 9.86 -9.07
N LEU A 104 -7.55 10.14 -8.45
CA LEU A 104 -6.49 10.91 -9.11
C LEU A 104 -5.97 10.21 -10.37
N ARG A 105 -5.76 8.89 -10.31
CA ARG A 105 -5.32 8.09 -11.47
C ARG A 105 -6.37 8.04 -12.57
N ARG A 106 -7.67 7.91 -12.23
CA ARG A 106 -8.78 7.99 -13.18
C ARG A 106 -8.75 9.31 -13.94
N ARG A 107 -8.64 10.43 -13.23
CA ARG A 107 -8.57 11.74 -13.86
C ARG A 107 -7.29 11.94 -14.68
N HIS A 108 -6.15 11.43 -14.21
CA HIS A 108 -4.88 11.46 -14.97
C HIS A 108 -4.99 10.71 -16.32
N ARG A 109 -5.78 9.63 -16.38
CA ARG A 109 -6.09 8.91 -17.62
C ARG A 109 -7.11 9.61 -18.54
N GLY A 110 -7.62 10.78 -18.16
CA GLY A 110 -8.54 11.57 -18.96
C GLY A 110 -10.03 11.34 -18.68
N GLU A 111 -10.39 10.64 -17.60
CA GLU A 111 -11.80 10.53 -17.18
C GLU A 111 -12.34 11.91 -16.74
N VAL A 112 -13.25 12.48 -17.54
CA VAL A 112 -13.79 13.85 -17.36
C VAL A 112 -14.82 13.91 -16.23
N ASP A 113 -15.55 12.82 -16.02
CA ASP A 113 -16.60 12.71 -15.01
C ASP A 113 -16.28 11.59 -14.01
N PRO A 114 -16.72 11.70 -12.74
CA PRO A 114 -16.57 10.64 -11.78
C PRO A 114 -17.42 9.40 -12.16
N PRO A 115 -17.01 8.19 -11.75
CA PRO A 115 -17.76 6.95 -11.97
C PRO A 115 -19.03 6.86 -11.10
N LEU A 116 -20.03 7.69 -11.41
CA LEU A 116 -21.31 7.76 -10.69
C LEU A 116 -22.13 6.48 -10.82
N GLY A 117 -22.88 6.15 -9.77
CA GLY A 117 -23.85 5.05 -9.80
C GLY A 117 -23.26 3.64 -9.67
N GLN A 118 -21.95 3.51 -9.51
CA GLN A 118 -21.26 2.24 -9.28
C GLN A 118 -20.32 2.31 -8.08
N PRO A 119 -20.10 1.21 -7.33
CA PRO A 119 -19.09 1.20 -6.27
C PRO A 119 -17.68 1.23 -6.87
N TRP A 120 -16.95 2.33 -6.66
CA TRP A 120 -15.60 2.54 -7.19
C TRP A 120 -14.56 2.94 -6.12
N GLY A 121 -15.04 3.27 -4.93
CA GLY A 121 -14.26 3.84 -3.85
C GLY A 121 -14.82 3.44 -2.49
N PHE A 122 -13.99 3.66 -1.47
CA PHE A 122 -14.25 3.29 -0.09
C PHE A 122 -14.24 4.52 0.80
N GLY A 123 -14.97 4.43 1.90
CA GLY A 123 -14.92 5.44 2.96
C GLY A 123 -15.73 6.71 2.65
N PRO A 124 -15.62 7.71 3.53
CA PRO A 124 -16.49 8.89 3.50
C PRO A 124 -16.16 9.87 2.36
N TRP A 125 -15.00 9.71 1.71
CA TRP A 125 -14.48 10.68 0.75
C TRP A 125 -15.06 10.55 -0.65
N VAL A 126 -15.73 9.44 -0.98
CA VAL A 126 -16.31 9.17 -2.31
C VAL A 126 -17.20 10.33 -2.76
N ALA A 127 -18.20 10.69 -1.96
CA ALA A 127 -19.14 11.76 -2.32
C ALA A 127 -18.46 13.14 -2.46
N THR A 128 -17.44 13.42 -1.65
CA THR A 128 -16.66 14.66 -1.74
C THR A 128 -15.84 14.69 -3.03
N ILE A 129 -15.20 13.58 -3.38
CA ILE A 129 -14.43 13.44 -4.63
C ILE A 129 -15.34 13.60 -5.84
N GLU A 130 -16.50 12.95 -5.86
CA GLU A 130 -17.48 13.07 -6.95
C GLU A 130 -17.92 14.52 -7.14
N ARG A 131 -18.26 15.22 -6.05
CA ARG A 131 -18.69 16.62 -6.08
C ARG A 131 -17.61 17.57 -6.58
N HIS A 132 -16.35 17.28 -6.26
CA HIS A 132 -15.21 18.17 -6.54
C HIS A 132 -14.26 17.59 -7.59
N TRP A 133 -14.74 16.70 -8.46
CA TRP A 133 -13.92 15.97 -9.44
C TRP A 133 -12.97 16.85 -10.27
N LYS A 134 -13.47 18.03 -10.68
CA LYS A 134 -12.75 19.00 -11.52
C LYS A 134 -11.69 19.81 -10.77
N GLU A 135 -11.70 19.78 -9.44
CA GLU A 135 -10.70 20.46 -8.61
C GLU A 135 -9.45 19.59 -8.51
N PRO A 136 -8.23 20.10 -8.75
CA PRO A 136 -7.00 19.30 -8.82
C PRO A 136 -6.79 18.35 -7.64
N ALA A 137 -7.18 18.72 -6.42
CA ALA A 137 -7.06 17.84 -5.26
C ALA A 137 -8.42 17.56 -4.59
N PHE A 138 -9.52 17.66 -5.35
CA PHE A 138 -10.87 17.40 -4.86
C PHE A 138 -11.28 18.22 -3.63
N ARG A 139 -10.56 19.33 -3.35
CA ARG A 139 -10.65 20.13 -2.12
C ARG A 139 -10.30 19.36 -0.83
N LEU A 140 -9.41 18.36 -0.94
CA LEU A 140 -9.00 17.52 0.17
C LEU A 140 -7.61 17.86 0.72
N GLU A 141 -6.99 18.96 0.28
CA GLU A 141 -5.62 19.36 0.64
C GLU A 141 -5.44 19.56 2.14
N ALA A 142 -6.48 20.04 2.83
CA ALA A 142 -6.46 20.24 4.28
C ALA A 142 -6.43 18.90 5.06
N VAL A 143 -7.05 17.85 4.52
CA VAL A 143 -7.16 16.53 5.16
C VAL A 143 -6.03 15.61 4.72
N PHE A 144 -5.67 15.68 3.43
CA PHE A 144 -4.62 14.91 2.80
C PHE A 144 -3.56 15.85 2.22
N PRO A 145 -2.67 16.46 3.04
CA PRO A 145 -1.67 17.42 2.55
C PRO A 145 -0.76 16.88 1.44
N TRP A 146 -0.56 15.56 1.40
CA TRP A 146 0.23 14.87 0.40
C TRP A 146 -0.42 14.86 -1.00
N ILE A 147 -1.71 15.17 -1.12
CA ILE A 147 -2.48 15.06 -2.37
C ILE A 147 -1.95 16.00 -3.47
N VAL A 148 -1.49 17.19 -3.07
CA VAL A 148 -0.95 18.20 -3.99
C VAL A 148 0.31 17.66 -4.68
N GLU A 149 1.18 17.02 -3.90
CA GLU A 149 2.40 16.41 -4.44
C GLU A 149 2.08 15.20 -5.32
N THR A 150 1.06 14.40 -4.96
CA THR A 150 0.58 13.30 -5.81
C THR A 150 0.12 13.80 -7.18
N VAL A 151 -0.64 14.90 -7.23
CA VAL A 151 -1.08 15.51 -8.49
C VAL A 151 0.13 15.91 -9.33
N ARG A 152 1.09 16.63 -8.72
CA ARG A 152 2.33 17.05 -9.40
C ARG A 152 3.12 15.87 -9.97
N LEU A 153 3.23 14.78 -9.21
CA LEU A 153 3.97 13.58 -9.61
C LEU A 153 3.26 12.80 -10.71
N LEU A 154 1.92 12.77 -10.70
CA LEU A 154 1.14 12.20 -11.79
C LEU A 154 1.32 13.01 -13.08
N GLU A 155 1.20 14.34 -13.03
CA GLU A 155 1.39 15.23 -14.19
C GLU A 155 2.79 15.11 -14.80
N ALA A 156 3.80 14.81 -13.97
CA ALA A 156 5.18 14.58 -14.41
C ALA A 156 5.46 13.13 -14.85
N ASP A 157 4.47 12.23 -14.79
CA ASP A 157 4.60 10.77 -14.99
C ASP A 157 5.75 10.14 -14.16
N ASP A 158 6.06 10.72 -13.00
CA ASP A 158 7.11 10.26 -12.09
C ASP A 158 6.60 9.16 -11.16
N LEU A 159 6.38 7.98 -11.74
CA LEU A 159 5.80 6.83 -11.05
C LEU A 159 6.64 6.35 -9.85
N ILE A 160 7.97 6.52 -9.90
CA ILE A 160 8.87 6.10 -8.83
C ILE A 160 8.69 7.00 -7.62
N ASN A 161 8.73 8.32 -7.81
CA ASN A 161 8.53 9.24 -6.69
C ASN A 161 7.08 9.24 -6.21
N LEU A 162 6.10 8.97 -7.08
CA LEU A 162 4.71 8.75 -6.69
C LEU A 162 4.59 7.57 -5.71
N GLU A 163 5.22 6.44 -6.02
CA GLU A 163 5.18 5.27 -5.14
C GLU A 163 5.97 5.53 -3.84
N ARG A 164 7.11 6.23 -3.92
CA ARG A 164 7.87 6.65 -2.74
C ARG A 164 7.06 7.55 -1.82
N LEU A 165 6.34 8.53 -2.37
CA LEU A 165 5.44 9.39 -1.61
C LEU A 165 4.35 8.57 -0.93
N HIS A 166 3.70 7.67 -1.67
CA HIS A 166 2.66 6.79 -1.15
C HIS A 166 3.16 5.99 0.05
N PHE A 167 4.30 5.31 -0.07
CA PHE A 167 4.87 4.53 1.03
C PHE A 167 5.23 5.42 2.23
N SER A 168 5.72 6.63 1.98
CA SER A 168 6.04 7.61 3.03
C SER A 168 4.81 8.05 3.82
N VAL A 169 3.68 8.30 3.13
CA VAL A 169 2.41 8.69 3.77
C VAL A 169 1.94 7.59 4.72
N ILE A 170 1.98 6.35 4.27
CA ILE A 170 1.54 5.21 5.06
C ILE A 170 2.47 5.01 6.26
N TRP A 171 3.78 5.06 6.04
CA TRP A 171 4.76 4.89 7.11
C TRP A 171 4.58 5.91 8.22
N LYS A 172 4.37 7.20 7.86
CA LYS A 172 4.11 8.27 8.82
C LYS A 172 2.83 8.05 9.63
N ASP A 173 1.79 7.50 9.02
CA ASP A 173 0.55 7.16 9.74
C ASP A 173 0.79 6.01 10.74
N ILE A 174 1.51 4.96 10.34
CA ILE A 174 1.90 3.87 11.24
C ILE A 174 2.75 4.40 12.41
N ASP A 175 3.70 5.31 12.14
CA ASP A 175 4.53 5.92 13.19
C ASP A 175 3.70 6.71 14.20
N ARG A 176 2.65 7.40 13.75
CA ARG A 176 1.76 8.18 14.64
C ARG A 176 1.01 7.28 15.61
N VAL A 177 0.53 6.14 15.13
CA VAL A 177 -0.23 5.18 15.95
C VAL A 177 0.66 4.20 16.71
N ALA A 178 1.98 4.24 16.51
CA ALA A 178 2.91 3.36 17.19
C ALA A 178 3.21 3.76 18.64
N LEU A 179 2.89 5.01 19.02
CA LEU A 179 3.17 5.52 20.35
C LEU A 179 2.37 4.77 21.42
N GLY A 180 3.07 4.28 22.45
CA GLY A 180 2.46 3.58 23.59
C GLY A 180 2.34 2.07 23.45
N HIS A 181 2.69 1.50 22.29
CA HIS A 181 2.65 0.05 22.05
C HIS A 181 4.05 -0.55 22.03
N HIS A 182 4.33 -1.48 22.94
CA HIS A 182 5.67 -2.07 23.09
C HIS A 182 5.65 -3.60 23.09
N PHE A 183 4.74 -4.22 23.87
CA PHE A 183 4.69 -5.67 24.08
C PHE A 183 3.24 -6.18 24.17
N ASP A 184 2.38 -5.62 23.34
CA ASP A 184 0.97 -5.97 23.17
C ASP A 184 0.71 -6.45 21.75
N PHE A 185 -0.54 -6.82 21.46
CA PHE A 185 -0.93 -7.25 20.12
C PHE A 185 -0.76 -6.10 19.12
N GLU A 186 -1.06 -4.87 19.51
CA GLU A 186 -0.87 -3.65 18.74
C GLU A 186 0.57 -3.46 18.27
N ALA A 187 1.55 -3.67 19.15
CA ALA A 187 2.97 -3.63 18.78
C ALA A 187 3.32 -4.64 17.68
N VAL A 188 2.73 -5.84 17.73
CA VAL A 188 2.90 -6.85 16.67
C VAL A 188 2.30 -6.34 15.35
N MET A 189 1.10 -5.75 15.40
CA MET A 189 0.43 -5.24 14.21
C MET A 189 1.19 -4.08 13.55
N ILE A 190 1.72 -3.16 14.36
CA ILE A 190 2.59 -2.06 13.90
C ILE A 190 3.84 -2.61 13.23
N TYR A 191 4.49 -3.60 13.87
CA TYR A 191 5.66 -4.25 13.31
C TYR A 191 5.34 -4.88 11.94
N LEU A 192 4.24 -5.64 11.85
CA LEU A 192 3.83 -6.29 10.61
C LEU A 192 3.47 -5.29 9.51
N ALA A 193 2.77 -4.22 9.85
CA ALA A 193 2.44 -3.16 8.92
C ALA A 193 3.73 -2.56 8.32
N ARG A 194 4.68 -2.13 9.16
CA ARG A 194 5.99 -1.61 8.73
C ARG A 194 6.78 -2.64 7.91
N TRP A 195 6.86 -3.88 8.37
CA TRP A 195 7.56 -4.95 7.67
C TRP A 195 6.97 -5.17 6.26
N SER A 196 5.64 -5.17 6.12
CA SER A 196 4.96 -5.35 4.83
C SER A 196 5.20 -4.19 3.85
N LEU A 197 5.46 -2.98 4.38
CA LEU A 197 5.86 -1.83 3.57
C LEU A 197 7.31 -2.00 3.09
N VAL A 198 8.22 -2.39 3.98
CA VAL A 198 9.62 -2.65 3.61
C VAL A 198 9.70 -3.76 2.56
N GLU A 199 8.99 -4.87 2.74
CA GLU A 199 8.94 -5.98 1.78
C GLU A 199 8.47 -5.52 0.39
N ARG A 200 7.39 -4.73 0.34
CA ARG A 200 6.87 -4.21 -0.92
C ARG A 200 7.80 -3.20 -1.57
N TRP A 201 8.43 -2.31 -0.80
CA TRP A 201 9.39 -1.36 -1.34
C TRP A 201 10.60 -2.07 -1.95
N CYS A 202 11.19 -3.04 -1.24
CA CYS A 202 12.30 -3.84 -1.76
C CYS A 202 11.93 -4.57 -3.06
N SER A 203 10.70 -5.08 -3.13
CA SER A 203 10.19 -5.75 -4.33
C SER A 203 9.99 -4.79 -5.50
N PHE A 204 9.44 -3.59 -5.24
CA PHE A 204 9.24 -2.54 -6.23
C PHE A 204 10.58 -2.01 -6.79
N ASP A 205 11.53 -1.69 -5.92
CA ASP A 205 12.85 -1.17 -6.34
C ASP A 205 13.61 -2.21 -7.18
N ALA A 206 13.55 -3.50 -6.81
CA ALA A 206 14.15 -4.58 -7.60
C ALA A 206 13.53 -4.69 -9.02
N GLN A 207 12.21 -4.56 -9.13
CA GLN A 207 11.52 -4.55 -10.43
C GLN A 207 11.90 -3.31 -11.25
N ALA A 208 11.88 -2.13 -10.63
CA ALA A 208 12.27 -0.88 -11.27
C ALA A 208 13.74 -0.88 -11.71
N ALA A 209 14.64 -1.45 -10.92
CA ALA A 209 16.05 -1.65 -11.29
C ALA A 209 16.19 -2.60 -12.48
N THR A 210 15.42 -3.68 -12.52
CA THR A 210 15.42 -4.63 -13.65
C THR A 210 14.94 -3.97 -14.95
N VAL A 211 13.89 -3.15 -14.89
CA VAL A 211 13.38 -2.40 -16.06
C VAL A 211 14.43 -1.40 -16.55
N ARG A 212 15.00 -0.59 -15.65
CA ARG A 212 16.08 0.36 -15.99
C ARG A 212 17.28 -0.34 -16.62
N PHE A 213 17.70 -1.48 -16.06
CA PHE A 213 18.78 -2.29 -16.62
C PHE A 213 18.45 -2.77 -18.05
N ARG A 214 17.24 -3.30 -18.28
CA ARG A 214 16.81 -3.73 -19.63
C ARG A 214 16.81 -2.58 -20.61
N GLN A 215 16.32 -1.40 -20.22
CA GLN A 215 16.31 -0.19 -21.06
C GLN A 215 17.74 0.25 -21.43
N LEU A 216 18.67 0.24 -20.47
CA LEU A 216 20.07 0.56 -20.71
C LEU A 216 20.73 -0.47 -21.64
N VAL A 217 20.46 -1.77 -21.46
CA VAL A 217 20.96 -2.82 -22.34
C VAL A 217 20.39 -2.67 -23.76
N SER A 218 19.10 -2.40 -23.91
CA SER A 218 18.48 -2.18 -25.22
C SER A 218 18.95 -0.89 -25.90
N ALA A 219 19.30 0.14 -25.13
CA ALA A 219 19.83 1.39 -25.67
C ALA A 219 21.33 1.28 -26.03
N GLY A 220 22.09 0.44 -25.31
CA GLY A 220 23.51 0.18 -25.57
C GLY A 220 23.76 -0.86 -26.66
N LEU A 221 22.86 -1.83 -26.83
CA LEU A 221 22.84 -2.76 -27.95
C LEU A 221 21.98 -2.16 -29.08
N GLY A 222 22.56 -1.23 -29.85
CA GLY A 222 21.95 -0.78 -31.11
C GLY A 222 21.60 -1.96 -32.03
N PRO A 223 20.76 -1.76 -33.08
CA PRO A 223 20.32 -2.85 -33.95
C PRO A 223 21.56 -3.61 -34.45
N VAL A 224 21.61 -4.91 -34.14
CA VAL A 224 22.68 -5.79 -34.62
C VAL A 224 22.66 -5.66 -36.13
N THR A 225 23.63 -4.91 -36.67
CA THR A 225 23.82 -4.80 -38.10
C THR A 225 24.26 -6.19 -38.52
N GLU A 226 23.40 -6.89 -39.27
CA GLU A 226 23.76 -8.16 -39.90
C GLU A 226 25.08 -7.94 -40.62
N ILE A 227 26.12 -8.62 -40.16
CA ILE A 227 27.40 -8.66 -40.84
C ILE A 227 27.12 -9.33 -42.19
N PRO A 228 27.31 -8.64 -43.33
CA PRO A 228 27.04 -9.25 -44.61
C PRO A 228 27.97 -10.46 -44.77
N ALA A 229 27.36 -11.62 -45.03
CA ALA A 229 28.10 -12.82 -45.37
C ALA A 229 28.96 -12.52 -46.60
N ALA A 230 30.27 -12.65 -46.44
CA ALA A 230 31.20 -12.50 -47.53
C ALA A 230 31.14 -13.76 -48.43
N SER A 231 31.03 -13.49 -49.74
CA SER A 231 31.17 -14.37 -50.92
C SER A 231 29.88 -14.90 -51.51
#